data_AF-A0A8S0V735-F1
#
_entry.id   AF-A0A8S0V735-F1
#
_cell.length_a   1.000
_cell.length_b   1.000
_cell.length_c   1.000
_cell.angle_alpha   90.00
_cell.angle_beta   90.00
_cell.angle_gamma   90.00
#
_symmetry.space_group_name_H-M   'P 1'
#
loop_
_entity.id
_entity.type
_entity.pdbx_description
1 polymer ?
#
loop_
_entity_poly.entity_id
_entity_poly.type
_entity_poly.pdbx_seq_one_letter_code
_entity_poly.pdbx_strand_id
1 'polypeptide(L)'
;MFLCMHVQDTLCRTSSLESKIRIITKETIKEAQGTANLCGCGRTPFNTGCRNCLMKEVCRRLQNAGFDSAICKSKWRSSPDIPSGEHTFLDVRDKSSSKKGEIRVIIELNFRAEFEMARANEEYSKLIRKLPEIFVGKIERLLALLKILCSAGKKCMKEKKMHMAPWRKHRYMEAKWLRICERLTPTPPLLNGYSGHSPRPRASMSMLTVDLTENFPNLHRSVVEVV
;
A
#
# COMPACT_ATOMS: atom_id res chain seq x y z
N MET A 1 17.96 -16.74 -19.09
CA MET A 1 18.80 -15.56 -19.47
C MET A 1 17.94 -14.41 -19.99
N PHE A 2 17.06 -14.63 -20.98
CA PHE A 2 16.20 -13.59 -21.56
C PHE A 2 15.35 -12.79 -20.56
N LEU A 3 14.64 -13.44 -19.64
CA LEU A 3 13.77 -12.74 -18.68
C LEU A 3 14.54 -11.78 -17.76
N CYS A 4 15.76 -12.16 -17.41
CA CYS A 4 16.65 -11.34 -16.62
C CYS A 4 17.10 -10.08 -17.38
N MET A 5 17.38 -10.20 -18.68
CA MET A 5 17.74 -9.04 -19.52
C MET A 5 16.56 -8.08 -19.61
N HIS A 6 15.34 -8.59 -19.84
CA HIS A 6 14.15 -7.75 -19.93
C HIS A 6 13.85 -6.98 -18.64
N VAL A 7 14.05 -7.59 -17.46
CA VAL A 7 13.91 -6.88 -16.18
C VAL A 7 14.96 -5.78 -16.04
N GLN A 8 16.22 -6.05 -16.39
CA GLN A 8 17.29 -5.05 -16.31
C GLN A 8 17.08 -3.92 -17.32
N ASP A 9 16.69 -4.22 -18.56
CA ASP A 9 16.35 -3.24 -19.59
C ASP A 9 15.17 -2.36 -19.18
N THR A 10 14.20 -2.95 -18.49
CA THR A 10 13.08 -2.19 -17.95
C THR A 10 13.57 -1.27 -16.83
N LEU A 11 14.38 -1.77 -15.89
CA LEU A 11 14.90 -1.01 -14.74
C LEU A 11 15.89 0.10 -15.12
N CYS A 12 16.71 -0.06 -16.16
CA CYS A 12 17.75 0.90 -16.54
C CYS A 12 17.20 2.16 -17.23
N ARG A 13 16.03 2.08 -17.84
CA ARG A 13 15.37 3.19 -18.55
C ARG A 13 14.82 4.21 -17.57
N THR A 14 15.64 5.14 -17.06
CA THR A 14 15.23 6.18 -16.09
C THR A 14 15.20 7.58 -16.72
N SER A 15 14.20 8.40 -16.39
CA SER A 15 14.14 9.81 -16.74
C SER A 15 14.92 10.69 -15.74
N SER A 16 15.19 11.94 -16.12
CA SER A 16 15.80 12.93 -15.22
C SER A 16 14.96 13.18 -13.96
N LEU A 17 13.63 13.24 -14.10
CA LEU A 17 12.68 13.32 -12.99
C LEU A 17 12.84 12.14 -12.02
N GLU A 18 12.85 10.92 -12.56
CA GLU A 18 12.99 9.70 -11.76
C GLU A 18 14.35 9.63 -11.04
N SER A 19 15.42 10.10 -11.70
CA SER A 19 16.76 10.16 -11.11
C SER A 19 16.81 11.13 -9.93
N LYS A 20 16.24 12.34 -10.05
CA LYS A 20 16.17 13.32 -8.95
C LYS A 20 15.39 12.77 -7.76
N ILE A 21 14.20 12.20 -8.00
CA ILE A 21 13.37 11.57 -6.96
C ILE A 21 14.14 10.43 -6.28
N ARG A 22 14.85 9.60 -7.05
CA ARG A 22 15.64 8.47 -6.53
C ARG A 22 16.78 8.92 -5.63
N ILE A 23 17.49 9.99 -5.99
CA ILE A 23 18.59 10.55 -5.19
C ILE A 23 18.05 10.99 -3.83
N ILE A 24 17.05 11.87 -3.80
CA ILE A 24 16.44 12.39 -2.57
C ILE A 24 15.92 11.24 -1.70
N THR A 25 15.22 10.27 -2.30
CA THR A 25 14.68 9.12 -1.58
C THR A 25 15.78 8.29 -0.92
N LYS A 26 16.87 8.00 -1.65
CA LYS A 26 17.98 7.20 -1.13
C LYS A 26 18.76 7.91 -0.03
N GLU A 27 19.03 9.20 -0.18
CA GLU A 27 19.69 10.03 0.83
C GLU A 27 18.86 10.06 2.12
N THR A 28 17.55 10.31 1.98
CA THR A 28 16.62 10.31 3.12
C THR A 28 16.65 8.99 3.91
N ILE A 29 16.63 7.86 3.20
CA ILE A 29 16.63 6.54 3.84
C ILE A 29 17.97 6.24 4.53
N LYS A 30 19.08 6.60 3.88
CA LYS A 30 20.42 6.43 4.44
C LYS A 30 20.58 7.21 5.75
N GLU A 31 20.10 8.45 5.78
CA GLU A 31 20.13 9.29 6.98
C GLU A 31 19.21 8.75 8.08
N ALA A 32 18.00 8.31 7.72
CA ALA A 32 17.06 7.74 8.68
C ALA A 32 17.55 6.44 9.33
N GLN A 33 18.44 5.68 8.68
CA GLN A 33 19.09 4.48 9.23
C GLN A 33 20.29 4.80 10.12
N GLY A 34 20.97 5.93 9.88
CA GLY A 34 22.13 6.37 10.67
C GLY A 34 21.77 6.99 12.02
N THR A 35 20.53 7.43 12.20
CA THR A 35 20.02 7.96 13.47
C THR A 35 19.12 6.91 14.11
N ALA A 36 19.42 6.52 15.36
CA ALA A 36 18.50 5.73 16.19
C ALA A 36 17.28 6.59 16.56
N ASN A 37 16.44 6.89 15.57
CA ASN A 37 15.25 7.70 15.73
C ASN A 37 14.21 6.89 16.49
N LEU A 38 14.14 7.11 17.80
CA LEU A 38 12.98 6.77 18.60
C LEU A 38 11.81 7.58 18.06
N CYS A 39 11.01 6.92 17.24
CA CYS A 39 9.81 7.52 16.71
C CYS A 39 8.78 7.72 17.83
N GLY A 40 8.26 8.94 18.01
CA GLY A 40 7.14 9.25 18.92
C GLY A 40 5.81 8.57 18.57
N CYS A 41 5.81 7.64 17.60
CA CYS A 41 4.67 6.81 17.23
C CYS A 41 4.42 5.62 18.18
N GLY A 42 5.22 5.48 19.25
CA GLY A 42 5.01 4.47 20.30
C GLY A 42 5.20 3.02 19.86
N ARG A 43 5.72 2.77 18.65
CA ARG A 43 6.02 1.42 18.14
C ARG A 43 7.52 1.15 18.30
N THR A 44 7.84 0.05 18.95
CA THR A 44 9.24 -0.38 19.16
C THR A 44 9.95 -0.51 17.81
N PRO A 45 11.22 -0.09 17.72
CA PRO A 45 12.00 -0.28 16.52
C PRO A 45 12.34 -1.76 16.41
N PHE A 46 11.69 -2.47 15.48
CA PHE A 46 12.44 -3.48 14.75
C PHE A 46 13.57 -2.74 14.02
N ASN A 47 14.70 -3.43 13.84
CA ASN A 47 16.05 -2.99 13.40
C ASN A 47 16.15 -2.04 12.18
N THR A 48 15.03 -1.55 11.64
CA THR A 48 14.86 -0.78 10.40
C THR A 48 14.09 0.53 10.60
N GLY A 49 13.66 0.86 11.82
CA GLY A 49 12.88 2.07 12.12
C GLY A 49 11.41 1.98 11.68
N CYS A 50 10.60 2.99 12.03
CA CYS A 50 9.16 3.00 11.73
C CYS A 50 8.89 3.32 10.25
N ARG A 51 8.31 2.36 9.49
CA ARG A 51 7.94 2.53 8.07
C ARG A 51 7.10 3.78 7.83
N ASN A 52 6.10 4.04 8.66
CA ASN A 52 5.22 5.21 8.47
C ASN A 52 5.98 6.53 8.60
N CYS A 53 6.92 6.62 9.54
CA CYS A 53 7.72 7.83 9.72
C CYS A 53 8.76 7.97 8.61
N LEU A 54 9.35 6.87 8.16
CA LEU A 54 10.22 6.89 6.99
C LEU A 54 9.48 7.40 5.74
N MET A 55 8.26 6.91 5.50
CA MET A 55 7.44 7.38 4.39
C MET A 55 7.09 8.87 4.51
N LYS A 56 6.73 9.34 5.71
CA LYS A 56 6.47 10.77 5.98
C LYS A 56 7.70 11.63 5.72
N GLU A 57 8.87 11.18 6.17
CA GLU A 57 10.11 11.92 5.99
C GLU A 57 10.53 11.99 4.52
N VAL A 58 10.46 10.87 3.77
CA VAL A 58 10.68 10.86 2.32
C VAL A 58 9.72 11.80 1.60
N CYS A 59 8.42 11.74 1.96
CA CYS A 59 7.41 12.62 1.39
C CYS A 59 7.74 14.10 1.65
N ARG A 60 8.09 14.45 2.90
CA ARG A 60 8.44 15.82 3.31
C ARG A 60 9.68 16.33 2.57
N ARG A 61 10.74 15.52 2.44
CA ARG A 61 11.96 15.93 1.72
C ARG A 61 11.71 16.17 0.24
N LEU A 62 10.89 15.33 -0.38
CA LEU A 62 10.47 15.53 -1.77
C LEU A 62 9.65 16.82 -1.92
N GLN A 63 8.71 17.08 -1.00
CA GLN A 63 7.94 18.34 -1.00
C GLN A 63 8.83 19.57 -0.82
N ASN A 64 9.79 19.53 0.09
CA ASN A 64 10.76 20.62 0.29
C ASN A 64 11.62 20.86 -0.96
N ALA A 65 11.87 19.82 -1.77
CA ALA A 65 12.56 19.93 -3.04
C ALA A 65 11.65 20.37 -4.21
N GLY A 66 10.39 20.71 -3.94
CA GLY A 66 9.43 21.24 -4.91
C GLY A 66 8.62 20.18 -5.66
N PHE A 67 8.66 18.91 -5.24
CA PHE A 67 7.85 17.85 -5.86
C PHE A 67 6.44 17.77 -5.24
N ASP A 68 5.41 17.56 -6.07
CA ASP A 68 4.07 17.15 -5.61
C ASP A 68 4.10 15.68 -5.17
N SER A 69 4.63 15.44 -3.98
CA SER A 69 4.76 14.12 -3.35
C SER A 69 3.67 13.88 -2.31
N ALA A 70 3.18 12.65 -2.24
CA ALA A 70 2.18 12.23 -1.26
C ALA A 70 2.31 10.75 -0.89
N ILE A 71 1.80 10.40 0.29
CA ILE A 71 1.56 9.00 0.70
C ILE A 71 0.22 8.56 0.14
N CYS A 72 0.23 7.55 -0.72
CA CYS A 72 -0.97 6.95 -1.28
C CYS A 72 -1.36 5.68 -0.52
N LYS A 73 -2.66 5.55 -0.26
CA LYS A 73 -3.27 4.30 0.21
C LYS A 73 -4.22 3.78 -0.85
N SER A 74 -4.02 2.54 -1.28
CA SER A 74 -4.96 1.81 -2.12
C SER A 74 -5.77 0.82 -1.29
N LYS A 75 -7.02 0.60 -1.70
CA LYS A 75 -7.95 -0.37 -1.10
C LYS A 75 -8.73 -1.05 -2.21
N TRP A 76 -8.89 -2.36 -2.14
CA TRP A 76 -9.71 -3.10 -3.11
C TRP A 76 -10.57 -4.16 -2.41
N ARG A 77 -11.79 -4.32 -2.94
CA ARG A 77 -12.70 -5.38 -2.53
C ARG A 77 -12.26 -6.73 -3.12
N SER A 78 -12.71 -7.80 -2.48
CA SER A 78 -12.53 -9.15 -3.01
C SER A 78 -13.28 -9.33 -4.33
N SER A 79 -12.75 -10.21 -5.17
CA SER A 79 -13.38 -10.79 -6.35
C SER A 79 -13.09 -12.30 -6.35
N PRO A 80 -13.71 -13.10 -7.24
CA PRO A 80 -13.50 -14.55 -7.26
C PRO A 80 -12.03 -14.99 -7.31
N ASP A 81 -11.17 -14.20 -7.95
CA ASP A 81 -9.75 -14.52 -8.15
C ASP A 81 -8.78 -13.81 -7.20
N ILE A 82 -9.26 -12.81 -6.46
CA ILE A 82 -8.44 -11.80 -5.78
C ILE A 82 -9.07 -11.48 -4.41
N PRO A 83 -8.40 -11.77 -3.28
CA PRO A 83 -8.88 -11.36 -1.98
C PRO A 83 -8.81 -9.83 -1.82
N SER A 84 -9.62 -9.28 -0.92
CA SER A 84 -9.53 -7.86 -0.56
C SER A 84 -8.18 -7.54 0.06
N GLY A 85 -7.75 -6.29 -0.07
CA GLY A 85 -6.51 -5.83 0.54
C GLY A 85 -6.35 -4.32 0.48
N GLU A 86 -5.27 -3.87 1.09
CA GLU A 86 -4.82 -2.49 1.06
C GLU A 86 -3.30 -2.43 0.89
N HIS A 87 -2.81 -1.30 0.36
CA HIS A 87 -1.39 -1.07 0.20
C HIS A 87 -1.06 0.41 0.37
N THR A 88 0.08 0.69 1.02
CA THR A 88 0.54 2.06 1.25
C THR A 88 1.91 2.26 0.62
N PHE A 89 1.99 3.25 -0.26
CA PHE A 89 3.17 3.60 -1.05
C PHE A 89 3.28 5.13 -1.20
N LEU A 90 4.31 5.61 -1.86
CA LEU A 90 4.53 7.03 -2.13
C LEU A 90 4.34 7.30 -3.63
N ASP A 91 3.77 8.44 -4.00
CA ASP A 91 3.75 8.91 -5.38
C ASP A 91 4.22 10.36 -5.53
N VAL A 92 4.74 10.68 -6.70
CA VAL A 92 5.06 12.03 -7.14
C VAL A 92 4.32 12.28 -8.46
N ARG A 93 3.61 13.40 -8.53
CA ARG A 93 2.92 13.85 -9.75
C ARG A 93 3.66 15.03 -10.36
N ASP A 94 3.78 15.03 -11.68
CA ASP A 94 4.38 16.13 -12.43
C ASP A 94 3.45 16.52 -13.58
N LYS A 95 2.93 17.75 -13.51
CA LYS A 95 2.03 18.34 -14.50
C LYS A 95 2.76 19.29 -15.46
N SER A 96 4.08 19.42 -15.35
CA SER A 96 4.86 20.37 -16.15
C SER A 96 4.88 20.04 -17.65
N SER A 97 4.70 18.76 -18.03
CA SER A 97 4.62 18.37 -19.44
C SER A 97 3.21 18.49 -20.01
N SER A 98 2.80 19.71 -20.37
CA SER A 98 1.48 20.01 -20.97
C SER A 98 1.15 19.16 -22.21
N LYS A 99 2.16 18.63 -22.92
CA LYS A 99 1.99 17.79 -24.13
C LYS A 99 1.82 16.29 -23.88
N LYS A 100 2.19 15.75 -22.71
CA LYS A 100 2.24 14.30 -22.44
C LYS A 100 1.33 13.84 -21.29
N GLY A 101 0.50 14.74 -20.76
CA GLY A 101 -0.34 14.46 -19.59
C GLY A 101 0.43 14.47 -18.27
N GLU A 102 -0.27 14.20 -17.18
CA GLU A 102 0.31 14.09 -15.83
C GLU A 102 1.23 12.87 -15.75
N ILE A 103 2.50 13.10 -15.43
CA ILE A 103 3.45 12.02 -15.16
C ILE A 103 3.31 11.59 -13.71
N ARG A 104 3.11 10.29 -13.48
CA ARG A 104 3.05 9.71 -12.14
C ARG A 104 4.22 8.78 -11.88
N VAL A 105 5.04 9.12 -10.90
CA VAL A 105 6.18 8.32 -10.43
C VAL A 105 5.79 7.65 -9.10
N ILE A 106 5.96 6.33 -9.04
CA ILE A 106 5.72 5.49 -7.86
C ILE A 106 7.04 5.28 -7.11
N ILE A 107 6.97 5.35 -5.80
CA ILE A 107 8.06 5.02 -4.89
C ILE A 107 7.58 3.89 -3.96
N GLU A 108 8.19 2.71 -4.09
CA GLU A 108 8.01 1.58 -3.17
C GLU A 108 9.31 1.32 -2.43
N LEU A 109 9.26 1.37 -1.09
CA LEU A 109 10.45 1.28 -0.25
C LEU A 109 10.95 -0.14 -0.05
N ASN A 110 10.08 -1.14 -0.19
CA ASN A 110 10.39 -2.56 0.01
C ASN A 110 10.00 -3.40 -1.22
N PHE A 111 10.36 -2.93 -2.42
CA PHE A 111 9.88 -3.49 -3.68
C PHE A 111 10.32 -4.93 -3.91
N ARG A 112 11.56 -5.28 -3.55
CA ARG A 112 12.07 -6.66 -3.71
C ARG A 112 11.26 -7.65 -2.90
N ALA A 113 10.98 -7.34 -1.63
CA ALA A 113 10.27 -8.20 -0.69
C ALA A 113 8.86 -8.58 -1.20
N GLU A 114 8.21 -7.71 -1.99
CA GLU A 114 6.91 -7.99 -2.61
C GLU A 114 6.91 -9.23 -3.53
N PHE A 115 8.09 -9.62 -4.04
CA PHE A 115 8.24 -10.72 -4.99
C PHE A 115 9.02 -11.93 -4.45
N GLU A 116 9.62 -11.84 -3.26
CA GLU A 116 10.38 -12.96 -2.65
C GLU A 116 9.47 -14.14 -2.32
N MET A 117 9.85 -15.36 -2.67
CA MET A 117 9.08 -16.57 -2.35
C MET A 117 9.97 -17.57 -1.62
N ALA A 118 9.54 -18.01 -0.43
CA ALA A 118 10.30 -18.99 0.36
C ALA A 118 10.57 -20.30 -0.40
N ARG A 119 9.63 -20.72 -1.25
CA ARG A 119 9.75 -21.93 -2.08
C ARG A 119 10.03 -21.60 -3.55
N ALA A 120 10.74 -20.51 -3.87
CA ALA A 120 11.20 -20.25 -5.23
C ALA A 120 12.15 -21.35 -5.78
N ASN A 121 12.30 -21.41 -7.10
CA ASN A 121 13.41 -22.10 -7.76
C ASN A 121 14.60 -21.13 -7.93
N GLU A 122 15.78 -21.66 -8.26
CA GLU A 122 16.99 -20.83 -8.34
C GLU A 122 16.92 -19.76 -9.45
N GLU A 123 16.27 -20.05 -10.58
CA GLU A 123 16.09 -19.09 -11.68
C GLU A 123 15.30 -17.85 -11.20
N TYR A 124 14.18 -18.08 -10.52
CA TYR A 124 13.34 -17.03 -9.96
C TYR A 124 14.06 -16.28 -8.84
N SER A 125 14.73 -16.98 -7.91
CA SER A 125 15.51 -16.35 -6.84
C SER A 125 16.60 -15.42 -7.40
N LYS A 126 17.32 -15.84 -8.45
CA LYS A 126 18.30 -15.01 -9.15
C LYS A 126 17.67 -13.78 -9.80
N LEU A 127 16.45 -13.88 -10.33
CA LEU A 127 15.70 -12.74 -10.87
C LEU A 127 15.37 -11.73 -9.77
N ILE A 128 14.84 -12.19 -8.64
CA ILE A 128 14.42 -11.31 -7.53
C ILE A 128 15.61 -10.61 -6.87
N ARG A 129 16.75 -11.29 -6.72
CA ARG A 129 17.99 -10.69 -6.19
C ARG A 129 18.49 -9.48 -7.00
N LYS A 130 18.09 -9.38 -8.28
CA LYS A 130 18.46 -8.26 -9.16
C LYS A 130 17.47 -7.09 -9.09
N LEU A 131 16.35 -7.23 -8.40
CA LEU A 131 15.43 -6.12 -8.18
C LEU A 131 16.03 -5.13 -7.18
N PRO A 132 15.78 -3.82 -7.37
CA PRO A 132 16.14 -2.85 -6.36
C PRO A 132 15.29 -3.04 -5.11
N GLU A 133 15.86 -2.77 -3.94
CA GLU A 133 15.09 -2.72 -2.69
C GLU A 133 14.05 -1.59 -2.75
N ILE A 134 14.51 -0.42 -3.21
CA ILE A 134 13.65 0.76 -3.39
C ILE A 134 13.37 0.92 -4.88
N PHE A 135 12.11 0.74 -5.27
CA PHE A 135 11.66 1.10 -6.60
C PHE A 135 11.28 2.58 -6.65
N VAL A 136 11.83 3.29 -7.62
CA VAL A 136 11.38 4.62 -8.03
C VAL A 136 11.15 4.53 -9.52
N GLY A 137 9.91 4.75 -9.96
CA GLY A 137 9.64 4.77 -11.38
C GLY A 137 8.23 5.10 -11.81
N LYS A 138 8.09 5.52 -13.06
CA LYS A 138 6.80 5.79 -13.69
C LYS A 138 5.87 4.58 -13.60
N ILE A 139 4.58 4.86 -13.50
CA ILE A 139 3.56 3.83 -13.34
C ILE A 139 3.58 2.80 -14.48
N GLU A 140 3.83 3.21 -15.72
CA GLU A 140 3.89 2.29 -16.86
C GLU A 140 5.05 1.30 -16.74
N ARG A 141 6.20 1.78 -16.24
CA ARG A 141 7.36 0.92 -15.97
C ARG A 141 7.06 -0.08 -14.87
N LEU A 142 6.38 0.35 -13.81
CA LEU A 142 5.94 -0.54 -12.75
C LEU A 142 5.05 -1.65 -13.31
N LEU A 143 4.01 -1.31 -14.09
CA LEU A 143 3.09 -2.29 -14.68
C LEU A 143 3.81 -3.30 -15.58
N ALA A 144 4.78 -2.84 -16.39
CA ALA A 144 5.61 -3.73 -17.20
C ALA A 144 6.39 -4.73 -16.32
N LEU A 145 7.00 -4.26 -15.23
CA LEU A 145 7.70 -5.12 -14.27
C LEU A 145 6.75 -6.11 -13.58
N LEU A 146 5.56 -5.67 -13.15
CA LEU A 146 4.57 -6.55 -12.53
C LEU A 146 4.22 -7.71 -13.46
N LYS A 147 3.97 -7.42 -14.75
CA LYS A 147 3.66 -8.43 -15.75
C LYS A 147 4.78 -9.47 -15.88
N ILE A 148 6.03 -9.02 -15.98
CA ILE A 148 7.20 -9.88 -16.12
C ILE A 148 7.39 -10.74 -14.86
N LEU A 149 7.42 -10.11 -13.68
CA LEU A 149 7.70 -10.77 -12.40
C LEU A 149 6.59 -11.76 -12.00
N CYS A 150 5.32 -11.39 -12.17
CA CYS A 150 4.21 -12.29 -11.86
C CYS A 150 4.18 -13.49 -12.82
N SER A 151 4.53 -13.30 -14.09
CA SER A 151 4.66 -14.39 -15.05
C SER A 151 5.81 -15.34 -14.67
N ALA A 152 6.95 -14.78 -14.25
CA ALA A 152 8.07 -15.55 -13.72
C ALA A 152 7.66 -16.38 -12.48
N GLY A 153 6.94 -15.76 -11.55
CA GLY A 153 6.44 -16.42 -10.34
C GLY A 153 5.47 -17.54 -10.68
N LYS A 154 4.54 -17.32 -11.60
CA LYS A 154 3.59 -18.34 -12.09
C LYS A 154 4.33 -19.54 -12.69
N LYS A 155 5.34 -19.29 -13.53
CA LYS A 155 6.19 -20.34 -14.13
C LYS A 155 6.91 -21.14 -13.04
N CYS A 156 7.55 -20.46 -12.09
CA CYS A 156 8.24 -21.09 -10.96
C CYS A 156 7.30 -22.00 -10.15
N MET A 157 6.10 -21.53 -9.82
CA MET A 157 5.13 -22.31 -9.04
C MET A 157 4.62 -23.53 -9.82
N LYS A 158 4.40 -23.39 -11.13
CA LYS A 158 4.01 -24.50 -12.02
C LYS A 158 5.08 -25.59 -12.04
N GLU A 159 6.35 -25.23 -12.22
CA GLU A 159 7.47 -26.19 -12.24
C GLU A 159 7.62 -26.93 -10.91
N LYS A 160 7.38 -26.24 -9.80
CA LYS A 160 7.40 -26.84 -8.47
C LYS A 160 6.11 -27.59 -8.09
N LYS A 161 5.16 -27.71 -9.02
CA LYS A 161 3.84 -28.35 -8.80
C LYS A 161 3.10 -27.76 -7.59
N MET A 162 3.18 -26.44 -7.43
CA MET A 162 2.57 -25.70 -6.33
C MET A 162 1.56 -24.67 -6.86
N HIS A 163 0.50 -24.41 -6.09
CA HIS A 163 -0.41 -23.32 -6.39
C HIS A 163 0.22 -21.96 -6.07
N MET A 164 0.02 -20.99 -6.97
CA MET A 164 0.41 -19.61 -6.75
C MET A 164 -0.64 -18.92 -5.87
N ALA A 165 -0.19 -18.35 -4.74
CA ALA A 165 -1.08 -17.64 -3.83
C ALA A 165 -1.75 -16.43 -4.53
N PRO A 166 -3.02 -16.12 -4.24
CA PRO A 166 -3.76 -15.04 -4.90
C PRO A 166 -3.05 -13.69 -4.84
N TRP A 167 -2.40 -13.36 -3.73
CA TRP A 167 -1.68 -12.08 -3.56
C TRP A 167 -0.41 -11.94 -4.40
N ARG A 168 0.04 -13.01 -5.06
CA ARG A 168 1.16 -12.99 -6.01
C ARG A 168 0.69 -12.93 -7.46
N LYS A 169 -0.61 -13.09 -7.72
CA LYS A 169 -1.17 -12.98 -9.08
C LYS A 169 -1.05 -11.54 -9.57
N HIS A 170 -0.89 -11.39 -10.89
CA HIS A 170 -0.73 -10.10 -11.55
C HIS A 170 -1.78 -9.07 -11.16
N ARG A 171 -3.07 -9.44 -11.20
CA ARG A 171 -4.17 -8.52 -10.88
C ARG A 171 -4.16 -8.01 -9.43
N TYR A 172 -3.76 -8.86 -8.48
CA TYR A 172 -3.61 -8.43 -7.08
C TYR A 172 -2.45 -7.43 -6.96
N MET A 173 -1.33 -7.72 -7.62
CA MET A 173 -0.17 -6.84 -7.63
C MET A 173 -0.50 -5.50 -8.31
N GLU A 174 -1.21 -5.48 -9.44
CA GLU A 174 -1.67 -4.22 -10.07
C GLU A 174 -2.55 -3.38 -9.12
N ALA A 175 -3.45 -4.02 -8.36
CA ALA A 175 -4.37 -3.33 -7.46
C ALA A 175 -3.64 -2.52 -6.37
N LYS A 176 -2.46 -2.98 -5.92
CA LYS A 176 -1.64 -2.30 -4.91
C LYS A 176 -1.29 -0.86 -5.30
N TRP A 177 -1.01 -0.57 -6.57
CA TRP A 177 -0.51 0.74 -7.01
C TRP A 177 -1.48 1.53 -7.90
N LEU A 178 -2.53 0.89 -8.42
CA LEU A 178 -3.53 1.54 -9.28
C LEU A 178 -4.78 2.05 -8.54
N ARG A 179 -5.27 1.35 -7.52
CA ARG A 179 -6.57 1.67 -6.90
C ARG A 179 -6.44 2.64 -5.73
N ILE A 180 -6.00 3.88 -6.01
CA ILE A 180 -5.83 4.91 -4.98
C ILE A 180 -7.19 5.24 -4.36
N CYS A 181 -7.28 5.11 -3.03
CA CYS A 181 -8.43 5.53 -2.25
C CYS A 181 -8.14 6.84 -1.50
N GLU A 182 -6.90 7.02 -1.04
CA GLU A 182 -6.46 8.19 -0.27
C GLU A 182 -5.08 8.65 -0.76
N ARG A 183 -4.86 9.96 -0.84
CA ARG A 183 -3.57 10.61 -1.14
C ARG A 183 -3.30 11.69 -0.10
N LEU A 184 -2.37 11.43 0.81
CA LEU A 184 -2.11 12.24 1.98
C LEU A 184 -0.79 13.01 1.84
N THR A 185 -0.84 14.33 2.00
CA THR A 185 0.35 15.18 2.12
C THR A 185 0.64 15.40 3.61
N PRO A 186 1.86 15.13 4.10
CA PRO A 186 2.24 15.50 5.46
C PRO A 186 2.29 17.03 5.56
N THR A 187 1.20 17.65 6.01
CA THR A 187 1.17 19.11 6.22
C THR A 187 2.09 19.48 7.38
N PRO A 188 2.95 20.51 7.27
CA PRO A 188 3.50 21.17 8.45
C PRO A 188 2.32 21.77 9.25
N PRO A 189 2.26 21.64 10.59
CA PRO A 189 1.23 22.33 11.35
C PRO A 189 1.42 23.83 11.17
N LEU A 190 0.57 24.45 10.35
CA LEU A 190 0.42 25.90 10.34
C LEU A 190 -0.31 26.25 11.65
N LEU A 191 0.37 27.01 12.51
CA LEU A 191 -0.28 27.78 13.56
C LEU A 191 -1.27 28.73 12.88
N ASN A 192 -2.57 28.45 13.00
CA ASN A 192 -3.59 29.50 12.96
C ASN A 192 -4.82 29.07 13.75
N GLY A 193 -5.25 29.98 14.62
CA GLY A 193 -6.17 29.74 15.71
C GLY A 193 -7.63 29.53 15.31
N TYR A 194 -8.34 28.96 16.27
CA TYR A 194 -9.78 29.02 16.53
C TYR A 194 -10.72 29.35 15.37
N SER A 195 -11.45 28.34 14.91
CA SER A 195 -12.92 28.40 14.95
C SER A 195 -13.46 26.98 15.07
N GLY A 196 -14.24 26.75 16.13
CA GLY A 196 -14.71 25.43 16.51
C GLY A 196 -15.80 24.91 15.59
N HIS A 197 -15.75 23.61 15.29
CA HIS A 197 -16.89 22.70 15.25
C HIS A 197 -16.32 21.28 15.29
N SER A 198 -16.46 20.60 16.44
CA SER A 198 -16.07 19.19 16.55
C SER A 198 -17.12 18.32 15.84
N PRO A 199 -16.74 17.35 15.00
CA PRO A 199 -17.64 16.29 14.60
C PRO A 199 -17.75 15.31 15.78
N ARG A 200 -18.93 15.24 16.39
CA ARG A 200 -19.26 14.20 17.40
C ARG A 200 -19.03 12.80 16.81
N PRO A 201 -18.42 11.86 17.56
CA PRO A 201 -18.37 10.47 17.15
C PRO A 201 -19.79 9.87 17.23
N ARG A 202 -20.32 9.38 16.10
CA ARG A 202 -21.51 8.54 16.12
C ARG A 202 -21.15 7.22 16.79
N ALA A 203 -21.73 7.00 17.96
CA ALA A 203 -21.69 5.74 18.67
C ALA A 203 -22.22 4.62 17.77
N SER A 204 -21.49 3.50 17.77
CA SER A 204 -21.88 2.25 17.15
C SER A 204 -23.15 1.75 17.83
N MET A 205 -24.26 1.63 17.10
CA MET A 205 -25.45 0.95 17.61
C MET A 205 -25.13 -0.55 17.74
N SER A 206 -25.01 -0.99 18.98
CA SER A 206 -25.02 -2.39 19.37
C SER A 206 -26.45 -2.92 19.22
N MET A 207 -26.64 -3.92 18.35
CA MET A 207 -27.94 -4.53 18.04
C MET A 207 -28.19 -5.79 18.87
N LEU A 208 -28.02 -5.74 20.18
CA LEU A 208 -28.43 -6.84 21.08
C LEU A 208 -28.85 -6.29 22.45
N THR A 209 -30.12 -5.95 22.58
CA THR A 209 -30.88 -6.05 23.84
C THR A 209 -32.30 -6.46 23.46
N VAL A 210 -32.63 -7.72 23.74
CA VAL A 210 -34.01 -8.20 23.75
C VAL A 210 -34.55 -7.83 25.13
N ASP A 211 -35.26 -6.72 25.21
CA ASP A 211 -36.06 -6.40 26.39
C ASP A 211 -37.41 -7.10 26.25
N LEU A 212 -37.55 -8.21 26.97
CA LEU A 212 -38.84 -8.77 27.35
C LEU A 212 -39.40 -7.90 28.47
N THR A 213 -40.45 -7.14 28.21
CA THR A 213 -41.47 -6.75 29.20
C THR A 213 -42.54 -5.90 28.51
N GLU A 214 -43.62 -6.54 28.07
CA GLU A 214 -44.91 -5.85 27.95
C GLU A 214 -45.93 -6.59 28.82
N ASN A 215 -46.37 -5.87 29.85
CA ASN A 215 -47.48 -6.18 30.73
C ASN A 215 -48.78 -5.68 30.08
N PHE A 216 -49.89 -6.15 30.67
CA PHE A 216 -51.29 -5.71 30.56
C PHE A 216 -52.21 -6.54 29.64
N PRO A 217 -53.51 -6.64 29.96
CA PRO A 217 -54.11 -6.81 31.29
C PRO A 217 -55.13 -7.96 31.33
N ASN A 218 -55.49 -8.32 32.56
CA ASN A 218 -56.54 -9.27 32.92
C ASN A 218 -57.85 -9.05 32.16
N LEU A 219 -58.33 -10.08 31.46
CA LEU A 219 -59.76 -10.30 31.27
C LEU A 219 -60.17 -11.65 31.86
N HIS A 220 -61.26 -11.59 32.59
CA HIS A 220 -61.81 -12.60 33.48
C HIS A 220 -62.71 -13.59 32.70
N ARG A 221 -62.78 -14.83 33.22
CA ARG A 221 -63.85 -15.86 33.02
C ARG A 221 -63.85 -16.63 31.68
N SER A 222 -64.12 -17.94 31.60
CA SER A 222 -64.79 -18.90 32.49
C SER A 222 -64.23 -20.31 32.32
N VAL A 223 -64.26 -21.07 33.41
CA VAL A 223 -64.06 -22.53 33.51
C VAL A 223 -65.21 -23.27 32.83
N VAL A 224 -64.91 -24.34 32.10
CA VAL A 224 -65.76 -25.53 31.90
C VAL A 224 -64.87 -26.77 31.83
N GLU A 225 -65.17 -27.77 32.66
CA GLU A 225 -64.50 -29.07 32.73
C GLU A 225 -65.00 -30.08 31.67
N VAL A 226 -64.04 -30.88 31.19
CA VAL A 226 -64.01 -32.35 30.99
C VAL A 226 -65.27 -33.10 30.54
N VAL A 227 -65.14 -33.81 29.40
CA VAL A 227 -65.44 -35.24 29.26
C VAL A 227 -64.27 -35.91 28.54
#